data_AF-A0AAW0E1K4-F1
#
_entry.id   AF-A0AAW0E1K4-F1
#
_cell.length_a   1.000
_cell.length_b   1.000
_cell.length_c   1.000
_cell.angle_alpha   90.00
_cell.angle_beta   90.00
_cell.angle_gamma   90.00
#
_symmetry.space_group_name_H-M   'P 1'
#
loop_
_entity.id
_entity.type
_entity.pdbx_description
1 polymer ?
#
loop_
_entity_poly.entity_id
_entity_poly.type
_entity_poly.pdbx_seq_one_letter_code
_entity_poly.pdbx_strand_id
1 'polypeptide(L)'
;NPYILSITLLVAFLHTRYHVSFRACALILLVLRLLFAAIPGNMLGADSFPRQLSTVFLDLGLRDRFKVHPICSMCHRIFDAANDSTSLCPDCGNEIYRPLTQSLFRRLFGNNTEEDDESIQSIRQPLVVAPIQLLSNGLQHLFSRPGVVAAVNSWKTRERNTDELRCIQDGAVWNTIKGHDDTLFFFGGDSDKELRIGVSFNFDWFGRKTSNYGPSHSSGAMSF
;
A
#
# COMPACT_ATOMS: atom_id res chain seq x y z
N ASN A 1 -19.73 17.71 0.41
CA ASN A 1 -20.35 18.45 1.54
C ASN A 1 -19.26 18.68 2.60
N PRO A 2 -18.96 19.93 2.98
CA PRO A 2 -17.85 20.26 3.88
C PRO A 2 -17.97 19.62 5.26
N TYR A 3 -19.19 19.39 5.77
CA TYR A 3 -19.39 18.73 7.06
C TYR A 3 -18.98 17.26 7.04
N ILE A 4 -19.30 16.53 5.95
CA ILE A 4 -18.83 15.15 5.77
C ILE A 4 -17.32 15.13 5.74
N LEU A 5 -16.69 16.03 4.96
CA LEU A 5 -15.24 16.08 4.83
C LEU A 5 -14.54 16.33 6.16
N SER A 6 -15.03 17.25 6.98
CA SER A 6 -14.46 17.53 8.31
C SER A 6 -14.54 16.32 9.23
N ILE A 7 -15.65 15.58 9.17
CA ILE A 7 -15.87 14.39 10.00
C ILE A 7 -15.01 13.23 9.54
N THR A 8 -14.93 12.99 8.22
CA THR A 8 -14.09 11.93 7.66
C THR A 8 -12.62 12.21 7.93
N LEU A 9 -12.20 13.47 7.85
CA LEU A 9 -10.85 13.89 8.20
C LEU A 9 -10.55 13.72 9.70
N LEU A 10 -11.51 14.02 10.59
CA LEU A 10 -11.36 13.75 12.02
C LEU A 10 -11.22 12.25 12.31
N VAL A 11 -12.06 11.41 11.70
CA VAL A 11 -11.99 9.95 11.89
C VAL A 11 -10.66 9.40 11.36
N ALA A 12 -10.19 9.89 10.21
CA ALA A 12 -8.89 9.53 9.67
C ALA A 12 -7.75 9.95 10.62
N PHE A 13 -7.80 11.18 11.14
CA PHE A 13 -6.81 11.69 12.10
C PHE A 13 -6.79 10.88 13.40
N LEU A 14 -7.96 10.53 13.95
CA LEU A 14 -8.05 9.70 15.15
C LEU A 14 -7.41 8.33 14.95
N HIS A 15 -7.65 7.71 13.80
CA HIS A 15 -7.01 6.45 13.45
C HIS A 15 -5.49 6.59 13.29
N THR A 16 -5.02 7.58 12.51
CA THR A 16 -3.60 7.71 12.19
C THR A 16 -2.75 8.21 13.36
N ARG A 17 -3.26 9.14 14.17
CA ARG A 17 -2.51 9.76 15.28
C ARG A 17 -2.64 9.00 16.58
N TYR A 18 -3.83 8.45 16.88
CA TYR A 18 -4.14 7.84 18.17
C TYR A 18 -4.41 6.34 18.08
N HIS A 19 -4.22 5.72 16.91
CA HIS A 19 -4.38 4.28 16.69
C HIS A 19 -5.76 3.74 17.11
N VAL A 20 -6.80 4.56 16.97
CA VAL A 20 -8.18 4.13 17.21
C VAL A 20 -8.50 2.94 16.31
N SER A 21 -8.99 1.85 16.90
CA SER A 21 -9.22 0.61 16.14
C SER A 21 -10.22 0.79 15.00
N PHE A 22 -10.09 0.00 13.93
CA PHE A 22 -11.03 -0.04 12.81
C PHE A 22 -12.49 -0.19 13.24
N ARG A 23 -12.75 -1.01 14.28
CA ARG A 23 -14.09 -1.22 14.83
C ARG A 23 -14.64 0.03 15.50
N ALA A 24 -13.81 0.72 16.27
CA ALA A 24 -14.20 1.99 16.91
C ALA A 24 -14.47 3.07 15.85
N CYS A 25 -13.63 3.19 14.82
CA CYS A 25 -13.88 4.11 13.70
C CYS A 25 -15.20 3.80 12.98
N ALA A 26 -15.51 2.52 12.73
CA ALA A 26 -16.77 2.12 12.12
C ALA A 26 -17.98 2.47 12.99
N LEU A 27 -17.89 2.28 14.31
CA LEU A 27 -18.93 2.69 15.26
C LEU A 27 -19.14 4.20 15.27
N ILE A 28 -18.05 4.99 15.29
CA ILE A 28 -18.12 6.46 15.23
C ILE A 28 -18.86 6.91 13.95
N LEU A 29 -18.47 6.36 12.79
CA LEU A 29 -19.13 6.67 11.52
C LEU A 29 -20.61 6.28 11.51
N LEU A 30 -20.95 5.12 12.07
CA LEU A 30 -22.34 4.65 12.18
C LEU A 30 -23.18 5.58 13.06
N VAL A 31 -22.69 5.92 14.26
CA VAL A 31 -23.39 6.80 15.19
C VAL A 31 -23.61 8.18 14.57
N LEU A 32 -22.58 8.76 13.95
CA LEU A 32 -22.70 10.05 13.29
C LEU A 32 -23.74 10.02 12.16
N ARG A 33 -23.76 8.95 11.35
CA ARG A 33 -24.77 8.78 10.31
C ARG A 33 -26.19 8.71 10.87
N LEU A 34 -26.39 7.97 11.96
CA LEU A 34 -27.70 7.88 12.62
C LEU A 34 -28.15 9.23 13.18
N LEU A 35 -27.24 9.99 13.79
CA LEU A 35 -27.52 11.34 14.27
C LEU A 35 -27.96 12.27 13.12
N PHE A 36 -27.27 12.23 11.99
CA PHE A 36 -27.66 13.05 10.83
C PHE A 36 -28.97 12.60 10.17
N ALA A 37 -29.27 11.30 10.18
CA ALA A 37 -30.54 10.77 9.68
C ALA A 37 -31.72 11.15 10.58
N ALA A 38 -31.50 11.33 11.88
CA ALA A 38 -32.53 11.70 12.85
C ALA A 38 -32.93 13.19 12.81
N ILE A 39 -32.11 14.06 12.19
CA ILE A 39 -32.40 15.49 12.07
C ILE A 39 -33.38 15.73 10.90
N PRO A 40 -34.55 16.36 11.13
CA PRO A 40 -35.51 16.68 10.07
C PRO A 40 -34.86 17.54 8.98
N GLY A 41 -35.10 17.17 7.70
CA GLY A 41 -34.55 17.88 6.55
C GLY A 41 -33.38 17.18 5.84
N ASN A 42 -32.98 15.98 6.28
CA ASN A 42 -31.98 15.13 5.62
C ASN A 42 -30.77 15.96 5.13
N MET A 43 -30.20 16.78 6.03
CA MET A 43 -29.13 17.75 5.73
C MET A 43 -27.95 17.13 4.96
N LEU A 44 -27.79 15.82 5.11
CA LEU A 44 -26.73 15.00 4.56
C LEU A 44 -27.41 13.77 4.00
N GLY A 45 -27.70 13.76 2.69
CA GLY A 45 -28.35 12.62 2.04
C GLY A 45 -27.73 11.30 2.53
N ALA A 46 -28.53 10.47 3.20
CA ALA A 46 -28.08 9.35 4.04
C ALA A 46 -27.20 8.31 3.30
N ASP A 47 -27.18 8.33 1.97
CA ASP A 47 -26.37 7.46 1.12
C ASP A 47 -24.95 8.00 0.85
N SER A 48 -24.70 9.28 1.12
CA SER A 48 -23.39 9.93 0.88
C SER A 48 -22.38 9.78 2.02
N PHE A 49 -22.79 9.26 3.19
CA PHE A 49 -21.93 9.17 4.36
C PHE A 49 -21.17 7.83 4.41
N PRO A 50 -19.83 7.84 4.57
CA PRO A 50 -19.03 6.61 4.54
C PRO A 50 -19.32 5.71 5.75
N ARG A 51 -19.48 4.42 5.48
CA ARG A 51 -19.82 3.41 6.50
C ARG A 51 -18.60 2.71 7.11
N GLN A 52 -17.47 2.81 6.43
CA GLN A 52 -16.24 2.11 6.79
C GLN A 52 -15.05 3.06 6.68
N LEU A 53 -14.03 2.85 7.52
CA LEU A 53 -12.78 3.58 7.44
C LEU A 53 -12.07 3.39 6.09
N SER A 54 -12.26 2.23 5.45
CA SER A 54 -11.78 1.94 4.10
C SER A 54 -12.36 2.89 3.05
N THR A 55 -13.63 3.29 3.20
CA THR A 55 -14.29 4.29 2.36
C THR A 55 -13.75 5.68 2.67
N VAL A 56 -13.60 6.03 3.96
CA VAL A 56 -12.99 7.30 4.38
C VAL A 56 -11.59 7.48 3.77
N PHE A 57 -10.75 6.44 3.82
CA PHE A 57 -9.41 6.50 3.23
C PHE A 57 -9.45 6.57 1.70
N LEU A 58 -10.45 5.96 1.06
CA LEU A 58 -10.63 6.08 -0.39
C LEU A 58 -10.97 7.52 -0.77
N ASP A 59 -11.97 8.10 -0.12
CA ASP A 59 -12.50 9.42 -0.41
C ASP A 59 -11.46 10.51 -0.14
N LEU A 60 -10.61 10.33 0.88
CA LEU A 60 -9.52 11.24 1.22
C LEU A 60 -8.23 10.97 0.43
N GLY A 61 -8.18 9.94 -0.43
CA GLY A 61 -6.97 9.56 -1.15
C GLY A 61 -5.83 9.08 -0.24
N LEU A 62 -6.15 8.60 0.97
CA LEU A 62 -5.21 8.12 1.99
C LEU A 62 -4.93 6.62 1.90
N ARG A 63 -5.49 5.91 0.92
CA ARG A 63 -5.21 4.48 0.76
C ARG A 63 -3.77 4.25 0.35
N ASP A 64 -3.19 3.22 0.96
CA ASP A 64 -1.94 2.66 0.47
C ASP A 64 -2.11 2.14 -0.95
N ARG A 65 -1.09 2.38 -1.79
CA ARG A 65 -1.09 2.01 -3.21
C ARG A 65 -0.48 0.62 -3.46
N PHE A 66 -0.38 -0.20 -2.42
CA PHE A 66 0.11 -1.56 -2.53
C PHE A 66 -0.95 -2.44 -3.22
N LYS A 67 -0.49 -3.31 -4.12
CA LYS A 67 -1.26 -4.46 -4.57
C LYS A 67 -1.03 -5.59 -3.57
N VAL A 68 -2.11 -6.16 -3.07
CA VAL A 68 -2.03 -7.26 -2.12
C VAL A 68 -2.03 -8.57 -2.90
N HIS A 69 -0.94 -9.33 -2.76
CA HIS A 69 -0.77 -10.61 -3.44
C HIS A 69 -0.84 -11.77 -2.44
N PRO A 70 -1.54 -12.87 -2.77
CA PRO A 70 -1.42 -14.13 -2.03
C PRO A 70 0.03 -14.63 -2.08
N ILE A 71 0.51 -15.15 -0.95
CA ILE A 71 1.80 -15.85 -0.90
C ILE A 71 1.65 -17.21 -0.25
N CYS A 72 2.39 -18.20 -0.74
CA CYS A 72 2.45 -19.50 -0.10
C CYS A 72 3.10 -19.36 1.29
N SER A 73 2.49 -19.94 2.33
CA SER A 73 3.05 -19.87 3.68
C SER A 73 4.32 -20.68 3.88
N MET A 74 4.64 -21.60 2.97
CA MET A 74 5.80 -22.51 3.03
C MET A 74 6.95 -22.05 2.12
N CYS A 75 6.72 -21.95 0.81
CA CYS A 75 7.77 -21.56 -0.14
C CYS A 75 7.82 -20.05 -0.45
N HIS A 76 6.88 -19.26 0.07
CA HIS A 76 6.77 -17.82 -0.17
C HIS A 76 6.63 -17.39 -1.64
N ARG A 77 6.27 -18.31 -2.55
CA ARG A 77 5.89 -17.95 -3.91
C ARG A 77 4.70 -17.00 -3.91
N ILE A 78 4.79 -15.97 -4.76
CA ILE A 78 3.79 -14.92 -4.92
C ILE A 78 2.83 -15.32 -6.06
N PHE A 79 1.54 -15.08 -5.85
CA PHE A 79 0.46 -15.38 -6.79
C PHE A 79 -0.28 -14.10 -7.18
N ASP A 80 -1.03 -14.14 -8.29
CA ASP A 80 -1.87 -13.02 -8.70
C ASP A 80 -3.27 -13.16 -8.12
N ALA A 81 -3.78 -12.08 -7.53
CA ALA A 81 -5.08 -12.08 -6.85
C ALA A 81 -6.27 -12.38 -7.78
N ALA A 82 -6.10 -12.27 -9.11
CA ALA A 82 -7.16 -12.41 -10.10
C ALA A 82 -7.20 -13.78 -10.81
N ASN A 83 -6.10 -14.55 -10.79
CA ASN A 83 -5.93 -15.65 -11.76
C ASN A 83 -5.85 -17.06 -11.16
N ASP A 84 -5.70 -17.22 -9.84
CA ASP A 84 -5.44 -18.54 -9.27
C ASP A 84 -6.67 -19.11 -8.54
N SER A 85 -7.40 -19.96 -9.26
CA SER A 85 -8.47 -20.82 -8.73
C SER A 85 -7.94 -22.02 -7.93
N THR A 86 -6.62 -22.23 -7.92
CA THR A 86 -5.94 -23.33 -7.24
C THR A 86 -5.82 -23.04 -5.74
N SER A 87 -6.42 -23.90 -4.91
CA SER A 87 -6.29 -23.81 -3.44
C SER A 87 -4.89 -24.18 -2.94
N LEU A 88 -4.07 -24.84 -3.78
CA LEU A 88 -2.79 -25.43 -3.43
C LEU A 88 -1.66 -24.80 -4.24
N CYS A 89 -0.51 -24.63 -3.60
CA CYS A 89 0.71 -24.16 -4.25
C CYS A 89 1.25 -25.23 -5.21
N PRO A 90 1.54 -24.89 -6.48
CA PRO A 90 2.07 -25.84 -7.45
C PRO A 90 3.47 -26.37 -7.11
N ASP A 91 4.28 -25.62 -6.35
CA ASP A 91 5.66 -26.03 -6.05
C ASP A 91 5.78 -26.91 -4.81
N CYS A 92 4.96 -26.65 -3.78
CA CYS A 92 5.09 -27.34 -2.48
C CYS A 92 3.81 -28.02 -2.01
N GLY A 93 2.72 -27.94 -2.78
CA GLY A 93 1.43 -28.55 -2.46
C GLY A 93 0.70 -27.93 -1.26
N ASN A 94 1.24 -26.88 -0.64
CA ASN A 94 0.63 -26.27 0.55
C ASN A 94 -0.58 -25.42 0.20
N GLU A 95 -1.58 -25.39 1.09
CA GLU A 95 -2.76 -24.53 0.94
C GLU A 95 -2.36 -23.04 0.87
N ILE A 96 -2.96 -22.31 -0.05
CA ILE A 96 -2.80 -20.87 -0.21
C ILE A 96 -4.00 -20.14 0.38
N TYR A 97 -5.19 -20.73 0.30
CA TYR A 97 -6.44 -20.11 0.71
C TYR A 97 -7.19 -20.96 1.75
N ARG A 98 -7.84 -20.28 2.69
CA ARG A 98 -8.82 -20.88 3.60
C ARG A 98 -10.24 -20.49 3.21
N PRO A 99 -11.24 -21.35 3.48
CA PRO A 99 -12.64 -20.94 3.36
C PRO A 99 -12.93 -19.80 4.33
N LEU A 100 -13.68 -18.80 3.86
CA LEU A 100 -14.14 -17.71 4.70
C LEU A 100 -15.25 -18.22 5.61
N THR A 101 -14.94 -18.63 6.82
CA THR A 101 -15.95 -18.90 7.85
C THR A 101 -16.70 -17.61 8.15
N GLN A 102 -17.98 -17.55 7.75
CA GLN A 102 -18.83 -16.39 7.99
C GLN A 102 -18.84 -16.06 9.48
N SER A 103 -18.46 -14.83 9.84
CA SER A 103 -18.48 -14.38 11.23
C SER A 103 -19.93 -14.27 11.73
N LEU A 104 -20.14 -14.54 13.02
CA LEU A 104 -21.44 -14.37 13.71
C LEU A 104 -22.11 -13.02 13.42
N PHE A 105 -21.33 -11.96 13.18
CA PHE A 105 -21.83 -10.63 12.83
C PHE A 105 -22.60 -10.61 11.49
N ARG A 106 -22.20 -11.39 10.48
CA ARG A 106 -22.92 -11.43 9.20
C ARG A 106 -24.27 -12.17 9.32
N ARG A 107 -24.35 -13.17 10.19
CA ARG A 107 -25.61 -13.85 10.53
C ARG A 107 -26.60 -12.95 11.28
N LEU A 108 -26.09 -11.99 12.04
CA LEU A 108 -26.93 -11.08 12.83
C LEU A 108 -27.39 -9.84 12.05
N PHE A 109 -26.68 -9.43 10.98
CA PHE A 109 -26.91 -8.16 10.29
C PHE A 109 -27.02 -8.27 8.75
N GLY A 110 -27.03 -9.48 8.19
CA GLY A 110 -27.22 -9.73 6.76
C GLY A 110 -28.66 -10.11 6.44
N ASN A 111 -29.26 -9.47 5.42
CA ASN A 111 -30.51 -9.95 4.84
C ASN A 111 -30.25 -11.29 4.17
N ASN A 112 -30.88 -12.36 4.68
CA ASN A 112 -30.82 -13.68 4.09
C ASN A 112 -31.78 -13.69 2.88
N THR A 113 -31.23 -13.51 1.68
CA THR A 113 -31.91 -13.91 0.44
C THR A 113 -31.34 -15.26 0.02
N GLU A 114 -32.21 -16.26 -0.04
CA GLU A 114 -31.88 -17.68 -0.31
C GLU A 114 -31.30 -17.92 -1.72
N GLU A 115 -31.30 -16.90 -2.59
CA GLU A 115 -30.75 -16.96 -3.94
C GLU A 115 -29.21 -16.79 -4.00
N ASP A 116 -28.56 -16.38 -2.91
CA ASP A 116 -27.11 -16.11 -2.93
C ASP A 116 -26.23 -17.35 -2.65
N ASP A 117 -26.80 -18.50 -2.27
CA ASP A 117 -26.06 -19.60 -1.63
C ASP A 117 -25.09 -20.37 -2.56
N GLU A 118 -25.38 -20.48 -3.86
CA GLU A 118 -24.45 -21.13 -4.82
C GLU A 118 -23.26 -20.22 -5.21
N SER A 119 -23.43 -18.90 -5.16
CA SER A 119 -22.35 -17.94 -5.45
C SER A 119 -21.43 -17.71 -4.24
N ILE A 120 -21.94 -17.90 -3.02
CA ILE A 120 -21.28 -17.61 -1.76
C ILE A 120 -20.28 -18.69 -1.33
N GLN A 121 -20.42 -19.94 -1.79
CA GLN A 121 -19.51 -21.05 -1.45
C GLN A 121 -18.06 -20.87 -1.95
N SER A 122 -17.80 -19.87 -2.80
CA SER A 122 -16.49 -19.70 -3.44
C SER A 122 -15.58 -18.63 -2.82
N ILE A 123 -16.02 -17.87 -1.82
CA ILE A 123 -15.18 -16.80 -1.25
C ILE A 123 -14.11 -17.41 -0.35
N ARG A 124 -12.90 -17.57 -0.89
CA ARG A 124 -11.72 -18.05 -0.18
C ARG A 124 -10.79 -16.87 0.16
N GLN A 125 -10.28 -16.84 1.40
CA GLN A 125 -9.34 -15.81 1.84
C GLN A 125 -7.92 -16.38 1.84
N PRO A 126 -6.92 -15.67 1.29
CA PRO A 126 -5.53 -16.11 1.35
C PRO A 126 -5.04 -16.21 2.80
N LEU A 127 -4.28 -17.27 3.09
CA LEU A 127 -3.69 -17.54 4.40
C LEU A 127 -2.60 -16.53 4.75
N VAL A 128 -1.81 -16.13 3.76
CA VAL A 128 -0.74 -15.14 3.90
C VAL A 128 -0.79 -14.23 2.70
N VAL A 129 -0.55 -12.95 2.93
CA VAL A 129 -0.53 -11.92 1.91
C VAL A 129 0.72 -11.06 2.02
N ALA A 130 1.20 -10.58 0.87
CA ALA A 130 2.26 -9.58 0.78
C ALA A 130 1.70 -8.31 0.11
N PRO A 131 1.79 -7.14 0.76
CA PRO A 131 1.59 -5.87 0.07
C PRO A 131 2.82 -5.58 -0.79
N ILE A 132 2.63 -5.40 -2.10
CA ILE A 132 3.70 -5.14 -3.07
C ILE A 132 3.41 -3.82 -3.79
N GLN A 133 4.43 -2.97 -3.90
CA GLN A 133 4.41 -1.78 -4.73
C GLN A 133 5.65 -1.75 -5.60
N LEU A 134 5.45 -1.58 -6.91
CA LEU A 134 6.55 -1.37 -7.84
C LEU A 134 7.25 -0.06 -7.54
N LEU A 135 8.59 -0.08 -7.60
CA LEU A 135 9.41 1.12 -7.43
C LEU A 135 8.98 2.24 -8.39
N SER A 136 8.67 1.91 -9.64
CA SER A 136 8.18 2.86 -10.65
C SER A 136 6.95 3.63 -10.18
N ASN A 137 5.99 2.96 -9.53
CA ASN A 137 4.79 3.60 -8.98
C ASN A 137 5.16 4.54 -7.82
N GLY A 138 6.12 4.16 -6.98
CA GLY A 138 6.63 4.99 -5.90
C GLY A 138 7.36 6.24 -6.42
N LEU A 139 8.21 6.07 -7.44
CA LEU A 139 8.95 7.16 -8.08
C LEU A 139 8.02 8.17 -8.75
N GLN A 140 6.97 7.73 -9.45
CA GLN A 140 5.98 8.64 -10.03
C GLN A 140 5.38 9.58 -8.99
N HIS A 141 4.99 9.03 -7.83
CA HIS A 141 4.47 9.85 -6.74
C HIS A 141 5.55 10.79 -6.18
N LEU A 142 6.76 10.30 -5.98
CA LEU A 142 7.87 11.11 -5.48
C LEU A 142 8.16 12.31 -6.39
N PHE A 143 8.24 12.10 -7.70
CA PHE A 143 8.51 13.15 -8.69
C PHE A 143 7.34 14.09 -8.96
N SER A 144 6.11 13.70 -8.60
CA SER A 144 4.94 14.59 -8.66
C SER A 144 5.02 15.74 -7.65
N ARG A 145 5.89 15.64 -6.63
CA ARG A 145 6.06 16.67 -5.61
C ARG A 145 6.90 17.83 -6.14
N PRO A 146 6.45 19.09 -5.96
CA PRO A 146 7.23 20.26 -6.36
C PRO A 146 8.64 20.25 -5.77
N GLY A 147 9.63 20.62 -6.57
CA GLY A 147 11.03 20.74 -6.16
C GLY A 147 11.83 19.43 -6.11
N VAL A 148 11.18 18.25 -6.16
CA VAL A 148 11.89 16.96 -6.07
C VAL A 148 12.80 16.69 -7.26
N VAL A 149 12.33 16.98 -8.49
CA VAL A 149 13.17 16.81 -9.70
C VAL A 149 14.43 17.66 -9.62
N ALA A 150 14.31 18.92 -9.18
CA ALA A 150 15.45 19.81 -8.98
C ALA A 150 16.40 19.29 -7.89
N ALA A 151 15.87 18.82 -6.76
CA ALA A 151 16.67 18.24 -5.69
C ALA A 151 17.43 16.98 -6.15
N VAL A 152 16.78 16.09 -6.91
CA VAL A 152 17.40 14.88 -7.47
C VAL A 152 18.47 15.21 -8.50
N ASN A 153 18.35 16.31 -9.25
CA ASN A 153 19.37 16.76 -10.20
C ASN A 153 20.45 17.66 -9.59
N SER A 154 20.33 18.05 -8.31
CA SER A 154 21.25 19.01 -7.68
C SER A 154 22.72 18.57 -7.66
N TRP A 155 22.99 17.26 -7.70
CA TRP A 155 24.35 16.74 -7.75
C TRP A 155 25.02 16.99 -9.11
N LYS A 156 24.26 17.23 -10.19
CA LYS A 156 24.81 17.50 -11.53
C LYS A 156 25.62 18.79 -11.57
N THR A 157 25.21 19.80 -10.80
CA THR A 157 25.87 21.12 -10.76
C THR A 157 26.93 21.23 -9.66
N ARG A 158 27.18 20.15 -8.91
CA ARG A 158 28.14 20.15 -7.82
C ARG A 158 29.57 20.01 -8.34
N GLU A 159 30.50 20.76 -7.74
CA GLU A 159 31.94 20.59 -7.99
C GLU A 159 32.43 19.22 -7.49
N ARG A 160 33.18 18.53 -8.34
CA ARG A 160 33.77 17.22 -8.02
C ARG A 160 35.08 17.43 -7.27
N ASN A 161 35.26 16.69 -6.18
CA ASN A 161 36.54 16.58 -5.50
C ASN A 161 37.06 15.14 -5.68
N THR A 162 38.21 14.99 -6.33
CA THR A 162 38.83 13.69 -6.59
C THR A 162 39.74 13.24 -5.45
N ASP A 163 40.10 14.14 -4.55
CA ASP A 163 41.13 13.91 -3.54
C ASP A 163 40.54 13.45 -2.20
N GLU A 164 39.24 13.68 -1.98
CA GLU A 164 38.54 13.35 -0.74
C GLU A 164 37.11 12.85 -1.00
N LEU A 165 36.76 11.73 -0.38
CA LEU A 165 35.41 11.15 -0.44
C LEU A 165 34.49 11.82 0.59
N ARG A 166 33.64 12.76 0.17
CA ARG A 166 32.71 13.48 1.06
C ARG A 166 31.28 12.96 0.99
N CYS A 167 30.93 12.26 -0.08
CA CYS A 167 29.58 11.74 -0.31
C CYS A 167 29.59 10.51 -1.24
N ILE A 168 28.40 9.95 -1.47
CA ILE A 168 28.25 8.77 -2.35
C ILE A 168 28.67 9.05 -3.79
N GLN A 169 28.53 10.29 -4.26
CA GLN A 169 28.85 10.69 -5.64
C GLN A 169 30.35 10.75 -5.91
N ASP A 170 31.18 10.88 -4.88
CA ASP A 170 32.64 10.86 -5.00
C ASP A 170 33.16 9.42 -5.15
N GLY A 171 32.31 8.42 -4.87
CA GLY A 171 32.68 7.00 -4.92
C GLY A 171 33.00 6.49 -6.33
N ALA A 172 33.79 5.42 -6.40
CA ALA A 172 34.24 4.84 -7.66
C ALA A 172 33.07 4.48 -8.61
N VAL A 173 32.00 3.86 -8.08
CA VAL A 173 30.83 3.45 -8.88
C VAL A 173 30.22 4.63 -9.63
N TRP A 174 30.03 5.77 -8.97
CA TRP A 174 29.45 6.97 -9.61
C TRP A 174 30.35 7.51 -10.72
N ASN A 175 31.67 7.37 -10.56
CA ASN A 175 32.67 7.88 -11.49
C ASN A 175 33.01 6.92 -12.65
N THR A 176 32.75 5.62 -12.52
CA THR A 176 33.18 4.61 -13.50
C THR A 176 32.04 3.86 -14.17
N ILE A 177 30.83 3.85 -13.60
CA ILE A 177 29.73 3.08 -14.18
C ILE A 177 29.30 3.65 -15.52
N LYS A 178 29.18 2.77 -16.51
CA LYS A 178 28.78 3.12 -17.87
C LYS A 178 27.29 2.88 -18.07
N GLY A 179 26.67 3.73 -18.88
CA GLY A 179 25.33 3.53 -19.42
C GLY A 179 25.34 2.54 -20.59
N HIS A 180 24.16 2.32 -21.17
CA HIS A 180 23.98 1.48 -22.37
C HIS A 180 24.77 2.01 -23.59
N ASP A 181 25.07 3.30 -23.62
CA ASP A 181 25.80 4.02 -24.66
C ASP A 181 27.32 4.03 -24.44
N ASP A 182 27.84 3.23 -23.50
CA ASP A 182 29.25 3.20 -23.08
C ASP A 182 29.78 4.53 -22.49
N THR A 183 28.94 5.55 -22.33
CA THR A 183 29.30 6.80 -21.65
C THR A 183 29.08 6.68 -20.15
N LEU A 184 29.64 7.61 -19.36
CA LEU A 184 29.42 7.59 -17.91
C LEU A 184 27.92 7.78 -17.60
N PHE A 185 27.35 6.88 -16.81
CA PHE A 185 25.92 6.92 -16.51
C PHE A 185 25.54 8.20 -15.76
N PHE A 186 26.26 8.57 -14.71
CA PHE A 186 25.97 9.80 -13.95
C PHE A 186 26.58 11.04 -14.60
N PHE A 187 27.76 10.92 -15.18
CA PHE A 187 28.56 12.09 -15.59
C PHE A 187 28.76 12.23 -17.10
N GLY A 188 28.07 11.41 -17.90
CA GLY A 188 28.09 11.47 -19.37
C GLY A 188 27.31 12.65 -19.93
N GLY A 189 27.12 12.66 -21.24
CA GLY A 189 26.45 13.77 -21.93
C GLY A 189 25.08 14.07 -21.34
N ASP A 190 24.85 15.33 -20.95
CA ASP A 190 23.59 15.73 -20.33
C ASP A 190 22.48 15.67 -21.37
N SER A 191 21.51 14.81 -21.12
CA SER A 191 20.27 14.74 -21.86
C SER A 191 19.21 15.39 -20.99
N ASP A 192 18.79 16.61 -21.33
CA ASP A 192 17.65 17.28 -20.70
C ASP A 192 16.34 16.47 -20.81
N LYS A 193 16.35 15.39 -21.60
CA LYS A 193 15.23 14.50 -21.85
C LYS A 193 15.21 13.25 -20.96
N GLU A 194 16.27 12.98 -20.19
CA GLU A 194 16.40 11.75 -19.40
C GLU A 194 16.80 12.03 -17.95
N LEU A 195 16.11 11.39 -17.01
CA LEU A 195 16.47 11.41 -15.59
C LEU A 195 17.25 10.14 -15.23
N ARG A 196 18.54 10.30 -14.90
CA ARG A 196 19.42 9.23 -14.44
C ARG A 196 19.42 9.16 -12.92
N ILE A 197 18.85 8.09 -12.37
CA ILE A 197 18.66 7.92 -10.92
C ILE A 197 19.48 6.72 -10.45
N GLY A 198 20.39 6.96 -9.50
CA GLY A 198 21.01 5.90 -8.72
C GLY A 198 20.09 5.51 -7.58
N VAL A 199 19.61 4.25 -7.58
CA VAL A 199 18.76 3.74 -6.50
C VAL A 199 19.59 2.83 -5.61
N SER A 200 19.79 3.24 -4.36
CA SER A 200 20.44 2.43 -3.33
C SER A 200 19.38 1.86 -2.40
N PHE A 201 19.33 0.54 -2.29
CA PHE A 201 18.44 -0.15 -1.37
C PHE A 201 19.24 -0.66 -0.18
N ASN A 202 18.90 -0.14 1.00
CA ASN A 202 19.39 -0.69 2.27
C ASN A 202 18.28 -1.53 2.86
N PHE A 203 18.62 -2.73 3.28
CA PHE A 203 17.64 -3.73 3.68
C PHE A 203 17.95 -4.26 5.08
N ASP A 204 17.04 -3.98 6.01
CA ASP A 204 17.10 -4.43 7.41
C ASP A 204 15.86 -5.30 7.69
N TRP A 205 16.06 -6.60 7.95
CA TRP A 205 14.99 -7.60 8.04
C TRP A 205 14.98 -8.26 9.41
N PHE A 206 13.78 -8.37 10.01
CA PHE A 206 13.51 -9.24 11.15
C PHE A 206 12.66 -10.45 10.75
N GLY A 207 13.00 -11.65 11.24
CA GLY A 207 12.27 -12.87 10.92
C GLY A 207 10.76 -12.73 11.16
N ARG A 208 9.95 -13.33 10.28
CA ARG A 208 8.48 -13.28 10.32
C ARG A 208 7.98 -13.73 11.70
N LYS A 209 7.44 -12.80 12.51
CA LYS A 209 6.73 -13.14 13.75
C LYS A 209 5.26 -13.37 13.43
N THR A 210 4.74 -14.56 13.70
CA THR A 210 3.34 -14.96 13.46
C THR A 210 2.37 -14.56 14.58
N SER A 211 2.78 -13.70 15.50
CA SER A 211 1.90 -13.25 16.60
C SER A 211 0.81 -12.28 16.15
N ASN A 212 -0.23 -12.07 16.96
CA ASN A 212 -1.26 -11.03 16.72
C ASN A 212 -0.68 -9.60 16.63
N TYR A 213 0.56 -9.38 17.11
CA TYR A 213 1.33 -8.13 16.97
C TYR A 213 2.36 -8.19 15.84
N GLY A 214 2.49 -9.33 15.15
CA GLY A 214 3.33 -9.53 13.98
C GLY A 214 3.09 -8.55 12.81
N PRO A 215 1.87 -8.03 12.57
CA PRO A 215 1.64 -7.01 11.54
C PRO A 215 2.41 -5.70 11.77
N SER A 216 2.96 -5.48 12.97
CA SER A 216 3.75 -4.30 13.32
C SER A 216 5.23 -4.41 12.92
N HIS A 217 5.67 -5.56 12.41
CA HIS A 217 7.04 -5.78 11.96
C HIS A 217 7.07 -5.99 10.44
N SER A 218 7.93 -5.22 9.76
CA SER A 218 8.12 -5.30 8.32
C SER A 218 8.79 -6.61 7.92
N SER A 219 8.04 -7.46 7.21
CA SER A 219 8.55 -8.59 6.44
C SER A 219 8.11 -8.40 4.99
N GLY A 220 8.97 -8.59 3.99
CA GLY A 220 8.58 -8.41 2.59
C GLY A 220 9.64 -8.92 1.61
N ALA A 221 9.22 -9.68 0.61
CA ALA A 221 10.10 -10.15 -0.45
C ALA A 221 10.48 -9.00 -1.40
N MET A 222 11.74 -8.97 -1.85
CA MET A 222 12.23 -8.02 -2.85
C MET A 222 12.65 -8.79 -4.10
N SER A 223 12.29 -8.26 -5.27
CA SER A 223 12.69 -8.80 -6.58
C SER A 223 12.91 -7.62 -7.52
N PHE A 224 13.93 -7.75 -8.38
CA PHE A 224 14.17 -6.88 -9.53
C PHE A 224 13.90 -7.65 -10.82
#